data_AF-A0A6I2YEG7-F1
#
_entry.id   AF-A0A6I2YEG7-F1
#
_cell.length_a   1.000
_cell.length_b   1.000
_cell.length_c   1.000
_cell.angle_alpha   90.00
_cell.angle_beta   90.00
_cell.angle_gamma   90.00
#
_symmetry.space_group_name_H-M   'P 1'
#
loop_
_entity.id
_entity.type
_entity.pdbx_description
1 polymer ?
#
loop_
_entity_poly.entity_id
_entity_poly.type
_entity_poly.pdbx_seq_one_letter_code
_entity_poly.pdbx_strand_id
1 'polypeptide(L)'
;MTDPHRTPAEVRAQLDHPVIDADGHLLEVRPLVGEFVRELGGARYADKFMDSSNDRKFHVSGKSFAWWGTPRDARDRATAFVPALLHERLPELGFDYAIVYGTQGLGTARTSDPDERNVLVRAYNTYYRELIRGLEDRLTIPAIIPMQSPEEAIEILDHAVLELGLTTTMFTAHVPRTGRDGPYFDFFAIESAFDYDPLWKRCVELGVAPTFHTGSQGIGLRATSNYMFNHVGSFSDANQATAKALLMGGVTRRFPELSFGFLEGGVAWGVTLLADLLARWEKRGGKNIEGLDPKQLDVEAFFALLATYGGERYARDDVREATHGMHDGAPAELDDFWRAEINSPEDLVDLFVPRFYFGCEADDTTNAWAFDAARNPYGARLNAMLGSDVGHWDVPVMADVLGEAYSLVETGVISPADFRAFSCDNVVRLYGANAKTFEGTAVADYARTVVASV
;
A
#
# COMPACT_ATOMS: atom_id res chain seq x y z
N MET A 1 20.84 -21.41 -3.30
CA MET A 1 21.23 -21.56 -4.71
C MET A 1 20.00 -21.13 -5.46
N THR A 2 19.99 -19.90 -5.96
CA THR A 2 18.95 -19.43 -6.86
C THR A 2 19.01 -20.29 -8.13
N ASP A 3 17.87 -20.76 -8.60
CA ASP A 3 17.75 -21.43 -9.89
C ASP A 3 18.32 -20.46 -10.96
N PRO A 4 19.05 -20.93 -11.99
CA PRO A 4 19.57 -20.02 -13.00
C PRO A 4 18.39 -19.35 -13.74
N HIS A 5 18.16 -18.08 -13.44
CA HIS A 5 17.26 -17.22 -14.19
C HIS A 5 18.03 -16.51 -15.31
N ARG A 6 17.29 -15.98 -16.29
CA ARG A 6 17.87 -15.19 -17.38
C ARG A 6 18.48 -13.89 -16.87
N THR A 7 19.56 -13.45 -17.50
CA THR A 7 20.10 -12.11 -17.28
C THR A 7 19.12 -11.03 -17.75
N PRO A 8 19.20 -9.79 -17.23
CA PRO A 8 18.36 -8.69 -17.69
C PRO A 8 18.38 -8.51 -19.22
N ALA A 9 19.57 -8.60 -19.84
CA ALA A 9 19.71 -8.48 -21.29
C ALA A 9 18.95 -9.58 -22.07
N GLU A 10 18.97 -10.82 -21.58
CA GLU A 10 18.25 -11.95 -22.18
C GLU A 10 16.74 -11.81 -22.02
N VAL A 11 16.26 -11.32 -20.86
CA VAL A 11 14.84 -11.01 -20.66
C VAL A 11 14.41 -9.88 -21.59
N ARG A 12 15.15 -8.77 -21.62
CA ARG A 12 14.86 -7.60 -22.47
C ARG A 12 14.75 -7.96 -23.95
N ALA A 13 15.53 -8.92 -24.43
CA ALA A 13 15.43 -9.41 -25.81
C ALA A 13 14.09 -10.12 -26.13
N GLN A 14 13.30 -10.50 -25.13
CA GLN A 14 11.97 -11.11 -25.29
C GLN A 14 10.82 -10.11 -25.16
N LEU A 15 11.10 -8.89 -24.67
CA LEU A 15 10.07 -7.89 -24.39
C LEU A 15 9.95 -6.90 -25.54
N ASP A 16 8.72 -6.49 -25.80
CA ASP A 16 8.33 -5.47 -26.78
C ASP A 16 7.71 -4.23 -26.10
N HIS A 17 7.87 -4.13 -24.78
CA HIS A 17 7.42 -3.03 -23.93
C HIS A 17 8.51 -2.64 -22.95
N PRO A 18 8.44 -1.41 -22.40
CA PRO A 18 9.32 -1.01 -21.32
C PRO A 18 9.06 -1.79 -20.02
N VAL A 19 10.01 -1.75 -19.10
CA VAL A 19 9.87 -2.29 -17.74
C VAL A 19 10.04 -1.13 -16.77
N ILE A 20 9.08 -0.99 -15.84
CA ILE A 20 9.08 0.02 -14.81
C ILE A 20 9.14 -0.67 -13.45
N ASP A 21 10.14 -0.31 -12.65
CA ASP A 21 10.18 -0.68 -11.24
C ASP A 21 9.31 0.29 -10.43
N ALA A 22 8.24 -0.22 -9.82
CA ALA A 22 7.28 0.59 -9.08
C ALA A 22 7.63 0.82 -7.61
N ASP A 23 8.68 0.17 -7.10
CA ASP A 23 9.06 0.19 -5.69
C ASP A 23 10.55 -0.17 -5.51
N GLY A 24 11.45 0.76 -5.86
CA GLY A 24 12.87 0.69 -5.45
C GLY A 24 13.13 1.57 -4.24
N HIS A 25 14.32 1.50 -3.63
CA HIS A 25 14.63 2.27 -2.42
C HIS A 25 15.88 3.15 -2.49
N LEU A 26 15.73 4.38 -2.01
CA LEU A 26 16.80 5.30 -1.67
C LEU A 26 17.12 5.17 -0.17
N LEU A 27 18.38 4.91 0.14
CA LEU A 27 18.93 4.98 1.49
C LEU A 27 19.44 6.40 1.73
N GLU A 28 18.68 7.21 2.48
CA GLU A 28 19.02 8.61 2.69
C GLU A 28 20.24 8.79 3.59
N VAL A 29 21.12 9.71 3.19
CA VAL A 29 22.33 10.04 3.95
C VAL A 29 22.02 11.16 4.93
N ARG A 30 21.89 10.82 6.22
CA ARG A 30 21.45 11.75 7.28
C ARG A 30 22.16 13.11 7.27
N PRO A 31 23.51 13.22 7.17
CA PRO A 31 24.15 14.53 7.06
C PRO A 31 23.64 15.39 5.89
N LEU A 32 23.37 14.80 4.73
CA LEU A 32 22.89 15.52 3.55
C LEU A 32 21.46 16.03 3.76
N VAL A 33 20.57 15.19 4.30
CA VAL A 33 19.22 15.63 4.69
C VAL A 33 19.28 16.74 5.74
N GLY A 34 20.24 16.65 6.68
CA GLY A 34 20.44 17.62 7.74
C GLY A 34 20.77 19.03 7.25
N GLU A 35 21.36 19.18 6.06
CA GLU A 35 21.59 20.48 5.43
C GLU A 35 20.27 21.17 5.09
N PHE A 36 19.31 20.45 4.51
CA PHE A 36 17.97 20.94 4.20
C PHE A 36 17.14 21.20 5.47
N VAL A 37 17.27 20.34 6.49
CA VAL A 37 16.65 20.59 7.80
C VAL A 37 17.17 21.89 8.41
N ARG A 38 18.47 22.16 8.29
CA ARG A 38 19.07 23.40 8.78
C ARG A 38 18.62 24.61 7.96
N GLU A 39 18.53 24.49 6.65
CA GLU A 39 18.07 25.57 5.78
C GLU A 39 16.62 25.97 6.09
N LEU A 40 15.72 24.99 6.21
CA LEU A 40 14.28 25.22 6.36
C LEU A 40 13.86 25.45 7.82
N GLY A 41 14.45 24.73 8.77
CA GLY A 41 14.09 24.80 10.20
C GLY A 41 15.08 25.58 11.07
N GLY A 42 16.30 25.82 10.60
CA GLY A 42 17.37 26.41 11.39
C GLY A 42 18.09 25.41 12.31
N ALA A 43 19.07 25.92 13.06
CA ALA A 43 20.00 25.10 13.84
C ALA A 43 19.30 24.18 14.87
N ARG A 44 18.22 24.65 15.51
CA ARG A 44 17.51 23.86 16.54
C ARG A 44 17.00 22.52 16.00
N TYR A 45 16.32 22.52 14.85
CA TYR A 45 15.81 21.29 14.27
C TYR A 45 16.93 20.44 13.68
N ALA A 46 17.94 21.05 13.07
CA ALA A 46 19.08 20.34 12.53
C ALA A 46 19.89 19.62 13.62
N ASP A 47 20.19 20.30 14.73
CA ASP A 47 20.93 19.70 15.84
C ASP A 47 20.15 18.54 16.47
N LYS A 48 18.84 18.69 16.62
CA LYS A 48 17.95 17.61 17.09
C LYS A 48 17.91 16.44 16.09
N PHE A 49 17.80 16.73 14.80
CA PHE A 49 17.80 15.74 13.73
C PHE A 49 19.13 14.99 13.63
N MET A 50 20.26 15.63 13.91
CA MET A 50 21.58 15.00 13.86
C MET A 50 21.92 14.18 15.11
N ASP A 51 21.22 14.39 16.21
CA ASP A 51 21.40 13.64 17.45
C ASP A 51 20.82 12.22 17.33
N SER A 52 21.71 11.24 17.20
CA SER A 52 21.37 9.82 17.06
C SER A 52 20.74 9.21 18.32
N SER A 53 20.78 9.89 19.47
CA SER A 53 20.01 9.46 20.65
C SER A 53 18.49 9.63 20.47
N ASN A 54 18.08 10.50 19.52
CA ASN A 54 16.68 10.68 19.12
C ASN A 54 16.20 9.64 18.12
N ASP A 55 17.07 8.74 17.64
CA ASP A 55 16.64 7.63 16.81
C ASP A 55 15.75 6.74 17.67
N ARG A 56 14.44 7.01 17.58
CA ARG A 56 13.39 6.12 18.05
C ARG A 56 13.46 4.88 17.19
N LYS A 57 14.38 4.02 17.55
CA LYS A 57 14.35 2.60 17.26
C LYS A 57 12.91 2.16 17.55
N PHE A 58 12.18 1.71 16.52
CA PHE A 58 10.87 1.06 16.68
C PHE A 58 11.09 -0.17 17.57
N HIS A 59 10.98 0.03 18.87
CA HIS A 59 11.12 -1.03 19.85
C HIS A 59 9.78 -1.74 19.93
N VAL A 60 9.55 -2.68 19.02
CA VAL A 60 8.62 -3.76 19.32
C VAL A 60 9.32 -4.61 20.37
N SER A 61 9.09 -4.30 21.66
CA SER A 61 9.42 -5.15 22.82
C SER A 61 10.86 -5.68 22.94
N GLY A 62 11.82 -4.96 22.36
CA GLY A 62 13.25 -5.20 22.57
C GLY A 62 13.89 -6.03 21.44
N LYS A 63 14.86 -5.39 20.77
CA LYS A 63 15.89 -6.01 19.93
C LYS A 63 15.42 -6.72 18.66
N SER A 64 14.79 -6.00 17.74
CA SER A 64 14.60 -6.54 16.40
C SER A 64 14.70 -5.42 15.37
N PHE A 65 15.93 -5.05 15.04
CA PHE A 65 16.26 -4.35 13.81
C PHE A 65 16.94 -5.35 12.90
N ALA A 66 16.64 -5.31 11.60
CA ALA A 66 17.49 -5.95 10.61
C ALA A 66 18.85 -5.21 10.57
N TRP A 67 19.85 -5.71 11.28
CA TRP A 67 21.23 -5.19 11.15
C TRP A 67 21.83 -5.48 9.77
N TRP A 68 21.15 -6.33 8.99
CA TRP A 68 21.43 -6.73 7.61
C TRP A 68 20.55 -6.03 6.58
N GLY A 69 19.80 -4.98 6.94
CA GLY A 69 18.78 -4.34 6.07
C GLY A 69 19.30 -3.61 4.83
N THR A 70 20.57 -3.72 4.47
CA THR A 70 21.16 -3.04 3.30
C THR A 70 21.99 -4.03 2.47
N PRO A 71 22.10 -3.85 1.15
CA PRO A 71 22.87 -4.72 0.28
C PRO A 71 24.31 -4.96 0.76
N ARG A 72 24.82 -6.18 0.54
CA ARG A 72 26.18 -6.56 0.92
C ARG A 72 27.21 -6.23 -0.13
N ASP A 73 26.85 -6.29 -1.42
CA ASP A 73 27.72 -5.92 -2.52
C ASP A 73 27.98 -4.41 -2.53
N ALA A 74 29.22 -4.00 -2.82
CA ALA A 74 29.62 -2.60 -2.75
C ALA A 74 28.92 -1.73 -3.80
N ARG A 75 28.72 -2.26 -5.01
CA ARG A 75 28.11 -1.54 -6.12
C ARG A 75 26.62 -1.41 -5.91
N ASP A 76 25.94 -2.50 -5.55
CA ASP A 76 24.49 -2.47 -5.24
C ASP A 76 24.21 -1.58 -4.04
N ARG A 77 25.03 -1.67 -2.98
CA ARG A 77 24.88 -0.78 -1.83
C ARG A 77 25.06 0.68 -2.21
N ALA A 78 26.11 1.03 -2.98
CA ALA A 78 26.32 2.41 -3.43
C ALA A 78 25.17 2.91 -4.32
N THR A 79 24.59 2.01 -5.13
CA THR A 79 23.46 2.30 -6.02
C THR A 79 22.23 2.75 -5.21
N ALA A 80 21.96 2.11 -4.08
CA ALA A 80 20.87 2.49 -3.18
C ALA A 80 21.08 3.84 -2.47
N PHE A 81 22.31 4.37 -2.41
CA PHE A 81 22.61 5.68 -1.78
C PHE A 81 22.69 6.83 -2.79
N VAL A 82 23.01 6.55 -4.06
CA VAL A 82 23.37 7.57 -5.06
C VAL A 82 22.45 7.45 -6.27
N PRO A 83 21.39 8.28 -6.38
CA PRO A 83 20.45 8.23 -7.50
C PRO A 83 21.09 8.32 -8.88
N ALA A 84 22.17 9.08 -9.03
CA ALA A 84 22.91 9.15 -10.30
C ALA A 84 23.53 7.80 -10.71
N LEU A 85 23.98 6.99 -9.73
CA LEU A 85 24.47 5.64 -10.01
C LEU A 85 23.32 4.68 -10.33
N LEU A 86 22.18 4.78 -9.63
CA LEU A 86 20.98 4.03 -10.01
C LEU A 86 20.55 4.36 -11.44
N HIS A 87 20.44 5.64 -11.79
CA HIS A 87 20.11 6.10 -13.14
C HIS A 87 21.01 5.51 -14.23
N GLU A 88 22.34 5.51 -14.00
CA GLU A 88 23.32 4.90 -14.91
C GLU A 88 23.09 3.40 -15.06
N ARG A 89 22.75 2.72 -13.94
CA ARG A 89 22.59 1.27 -13.88
C ARG A 89 21.22 0.77 -14.33
N LEU A 90 20.17 1.58 -14.37
CA LEU A 90 18.82 1.11 -14.75
C LEU A 90 18.81 0.26 -16.05
N PRO A 91 19.49 0.65 -17.15
CA PRO A 91 19.59 -0.21 -18.34
C PRO A 91 20.33 -1.52 -18.12
N GLU A 92 21.36 -1.55 -17.26
CA GLU A 92 22.08 -2.78 -16.87
C GLU A 92 21.14 -3.73 -16.10
N LEU A 93 20.31 -3.16 -15.22
CA LEU A 93 19.33 -3.90 -14.43
C LEU A 93 18.07 -4.31 -15.23
N GLY A 94 17.91 -3.75 -16.44
CA GLY A 94 16.79 -4.04 -17.34
C GLY A 94 15.54 -3.17 -17.11
N PHE A 95 15.67 -2.08 -16.37
CA PHE A 95 14.59 -1.12 -16.12
C PHE A 95 14.72 0.10 -17.04
N ASP A 96 13.60 0.56 -17.60
CA ASP A 96 13.54 1.81 -18.36
C ASP A 96 13.17 3.00 -17.47
N TYR A 97 12.44 2.75 -16.37
CA TYR A 97 12.05 3.76 -15.40
C TYR A 97 11.94 3.15 -13.99
N ALA A 98 12.17 3.94 -12.95
CA ALA A 98 12.02 3.50 -11.56
C ALA A 98 11.33 4.56 -10.68
N ILE A 99 10.39 4.12 -9.85
CA ILE A 99 9.84 4.89 -8.74
C ILE A 99 10.58 4.46 -7.48
N VAL A 100 11.33 5.38 -6.88
CA VAL A 100 12.29 5.08 -5.81
C VAL A 100 11.82 5.71 -4.51
N TYR A 101 11.31 4.89 -3.58
CA TYR A 101 10.83 5.30 -2.26
C TYR A 101 11.99 5.60 -1.30
N GLY A 102 11.81 6.57 -0.41
CA GLY A 102 12.74 6.79 0.70
C GLY A 102 12.72 5.60 1.66
N THR A 103 13.79 5.41 2.44
CA THR A 103 13.83 4.37 3.49
C THR A 103 13.65 5.00 4.87
N GLN A 104 14.47 6.00 5.17
CA GLN A 104 14.33 6.80 6.39
C GLN A 104 13.10 7.72 6.31
N GLY A 105 12.76 8.19 5.10
CA GLY A 105 11.57 8.98 4.82
C GLY A 105 10.25 8.31 5.24
N LEU A 106 10.16 6.97 5.18
CA LEU A 106 8.99 6.18 5.64
C LEU A 106 8.66 6.45 7.12
N GLY A 107 9.68 6.74 7.93
CA GLY A 107 9.53 7.08 9.34
C GLY A 107 9.19 8.55 9.58
N THR A 108 9.63 9.45 8.70
CA THR A 108 9.62 10.90 8.96
C THR A 108 8.22 11.46 9.16
N ALA A 109 7.25 11.02 8.35
CA ALA A 109 5.86 11.46 8.46
C ALA A 109 5.19 11.07 9.79
N ARG A 110 5.78 10.14 10.56
CA ARG A 110 5.25 9.70 11.87
C ARG A 110 5.83 10.48 13.05
N THR A 111 6.65 11.50 12.81
CA THR A 111 7.12 12.44 13.84
C THR A 111 5.93 13.06 14.57
N SER A 112 5.90 12.98 15.91
CA SER A 112 4.72 13.36 16.70
C SER A 112 4.53 14.88 16.80
N ASP A 113 5.63 15.63 16.95
CA ASP A 113 5.61 17.09 17.04
C ASP A 113 5.27 17.69 15.65
N PRO A 114 4.17 18.46 15.52
CA PRO A 114 3.74 18.98 14.22
C PRO A 114 4.75 19.91 13.55
N ASP A 115 5.38 20.80 14.31
CA ASP A 115 6.34 21.76 13.73
C ASP A 115 7.60 21.05 13.24
N GLU A 116 8.10 20.09 14.03
CA GLU A 116 9.21 19.22 13.62
C GLU A 116 8.85 18.37 12.41
N ARG A 117 7.66 17.75 12.39
CA ARG A 117 7.20 16.95 11.26
C ARG A 117 7.13 17.78 9.99
N ASN A 118 6.55 18.98 10.03
CA ASN A 118 6.45 19.87 8.89
C ASN A 118 7.85 20.24 8.34
N VAL A 119 8.79 20.63 9.21
CA VAL A 119 10.18 20.93 8.81
C VAL A 119 10.85 19.71 8.18
N LEU A 120 10.78 18.54 8.84
CA LEU A 120 11.45 17.34 8.35
C LEU A 120 10.86 16.87 7.02
N VAL A 121 9.54 16.80 6.89
CA VAL A 121 8.89 16.37 5.64
C VAL A 121 9.24 17.32 4.49
N ARG A 122 9.19 18.64 4.70
CA ARG A 122 9.63 19.61 3.68
C ARG A 122 11.10 19.45 3.32
N ALA A 123 11.96 19.20 4.30
CA ALA A 123 13.39 18.96 4.06
C ALA A 123 13.64 17.70 3.24
N TYR A 124 12.97 16.58 3.55
CA TYR A 124 13.07 15.34 2.77
C TYR A 124 12.56 15.55 1.34
N ASN A 125 11.39 16.17 1.16
CA ASN A 125 10.84 16.41 -0.18
C ASN A 125 11.75 17.35 -1.01
N THR A 126 12.32 18.38 -0.39
CA THR A 126 13.29 19.27 -1.06
C THR A 126 14.58 18.52 -1.41
N TYR A 127 15.09 17.71 -0.50
CA TYR A 127 16.25 16.84 -0.73
C TYR A 127 16.01 15.87 -1.89
N TYR A 128 14.84 15.23 -1.95
CA TYR A 128 14.46 14.35 -3.06
C TYR A 128 14.40 15.08 -4.38
N ARG A 129 13.81 16.28 -4.41
CA ARG A 129 13.76 17.10 -5.62
C ARG A 129 15.17 17.47 -6.12
N GLU A 130 16.08 17.83 -5.23
CA GLU A 130 17.46 18.13 -5.62
C GLU A 130 18.23 16.89 -6.09
N LEU A 131 18.00 15.73 -5.47
CA LEU A 131 18.66 14.48 -5.84
C LEU A 131 18.30 13.98 -7.25
N ILE A 132 17.05 14.16 -7.67
CA ILE A 132 16.58 13.68 -8.98
C ILE A 132 16.82 14.69 -10.11
N ARG A 133 17.35 15.88 -9.81
CA ARG A 133 17.57 16.94 -10.80
C ARG A 133 18.52 16.46 -11.91
N GLY A 134 18.01 16.41 -13.13
CA GLY A 134 18.73 15.92 -14.31
C GLY A 134 18.71 14.39 -14.48
N LEU A 135 17.96 13.67 -13.64
CA LEU A 135 17.79 12.21 -13.67
C LEU A 135 16.34 11.81 -13.95
N GLU A 136 15.43 12.79 -14.11
CA GLU A 136 13.99 12.57 -14.22
C GLU A 136 13.59 11.75 -15.45
N ASP A 137 14.48 11.59 -16.44
CA ASP A 137 14.22 10.79 -17.63
C ASP A 137 14.11 9.29 -17.32
N ARG A 138 14.61 8.82 -16.16
CA ARG A 138 14.54 7.40 -15.76
C ARG A 138 14.14 7.14 -14.31
N LEU A 139 14.11 8.15 -13.44
CA LEU A 139 13.67 7.90 -12.08
C LEU A 139 12.93 9.08 -11.48
N THR A 140 12.11 8.77 -10.48
CA THR A 140 11.43 9.75 -9.63
C THR A 140 11.46 9.26 -8.18
N ILE A 141 11.29 10.19 -7.24
CA ILE A 141 11.17 9.90 -5.82
C ILE A 141 9.83 10.44 -5.32
N PRO A 142 8.94 9.58 -4.79
CA PRO A 142 7.67 10.00 -4.24
C PRO A 142 7.81 11.00 -3.08
N ALA A 143 7.05 12.08 -3.14
CA ALA A 143 6.96 13.04 -2.06
C ALA A 143 6.28 12.43 -0.83
N ILE A 144 6.84 12.65 0.35
CA ILE A 144 6.26 12.24 1.62
C ILE A 144 5.09 13.15 1.96
N ILE A 145 3.91 12.57 2.17
CA ILE A 145 2.69 13.26 2.59
C ILE A 145 2.28 12.78 4.01
N PRO A 146 2.32 13.66 5.02
CA PRO A 146 1.87 13.34 6.37
C PRO A 146 0.35 13.32 6.42
N MET A 147 -0.20 12.47 7.28
CA MET A 147 -1.65 12.21 7.34
C MET A 147 -2.24 12.55 8.70
N GLN A 148 -1.61 13.42 9.48
CA GLN A 148 -2.09 13.76 10.82
C GLN A 148 -3.39 14.56 10.81
N SER A 149 -3.55 15.47 9.85
CA SER A 149 -4.81 16.15 9.50
C SER A 149 -4.88 16.39 7.98
N PRO A 150 -6.08 16.54 7.41
CA PRO A 150 -6.24 16.83 5.99
C PRO A 150 -5.63 18.18 5.58
N GLU A 151 -5.67 19.19 6.44
CA GLU A 151 -5.08 20.51 6.17
C GLU A 151 -3.56 20.43 6.02
N GLU A 152 -2.88 19.75 6.94
CA GLU A 152 -1.43 19.55 6.87
C GLU A 152 -1.04 18.72 5.64
N ALA A 153 -1.81 17.66 5.35
CA ALA A 153 -1.59 16.82 4.19
C ALA A 153 -1.69 17.63 2.87
N ILE A 154 -2.73 18.46 2.74
CA ILE A 154 -2.93 19.34 1.58
C ILE A 154 -1.81 20.37 1.45
N GLU A 155 -1.39 21.00 2.55
CA GLU A 155 -0.33 22.02 2.54
C GLU A 155 1.00 21.42 2.05
N ILE A 156 1.37 20.24 2.54
CA ILE A 156 2.58 19.54 2.11
C ILE A 156 2.45 19.02 0.68
N LEU A 157 1.28 18.52 0.30
CA LEU A 157 1.00 18.04 -1.05
C LEU A 157 1.15 19.18 -2.07
N ASP A 158 0.58 20.35 -1.79
CA ASP A 158 0.69 21.53 -2.64
C ASP A 158 2.15 21.97 -2.79
N HIS A 159 2.90 22.02 -1.69
CA HIS A 159 4.33 22.34 -1.76
C HIS A 159 5.10 21.32 -2.61
N ALA A 160 4.88 20.03 -2.39
CA ALA A 160 5.57 18.98 -3.14
C ALA A 160 5.27 19.01 -4.65
N VAL A 161 3.99 19.18 -5.02
CA VAL A 161 3.57 19.08 -6.42
C VAL A 161 3.72 20.40 -7.16
N LEU A 162 3.30 21.52 -6.55
CA LEU A 162 3.27 22.81 -7.22
C LEU A 162 4.58 23.58 -7.13
N GLU A 163 5.27 23.50 -5.99
CA GLU A 163 6.52 24.25 -5.78
C GLU A 163 7.74 23.42 -6.17
N LEU A 164 7.82 22.15 -5.71
CA LEU A 164 8.95 21.28 -6.02
C LEU A 164 8.79 20.54 -7.36
N GLY A 165 7.57 20.41 -7.89
CA GLY A 165 7.33 19.72 -9.16
C GLY A 165 7.44 18.19 -9.08
N LEU A 166 7.31 17.60 -7.89
CA LEU A 166 7.24 16.16 -7.72
C LEU A 166 5.87 15.64 -8.20
N THR A 167 5.85 14.53 -8.93
CA THR A 167 4.62 14.01 -9.58
C THR A 167 4.12 12.71 -8.96
N THR A 168 4.90 12.10 -8.07
CA THR A 168 4.57 10.88 -7.34
C THR A 168 4.56 11.18 -5.84
N THR A 169 3.75 10.43 -5.08
CA THR A 169 3.45 10.77 -3.69
C THR A 169 3.24 9.54 -2.83
N MET A 170 3.82 9.53 -1.64
CA MET A 170 3.73 8.50 -0.63
C MET A 170 3.03 9.03 0.63
N PHE A 171 1.89 8.45 0.93
CA PHE A 171 1.03 8.78 2.07
C PHE A 171 1.31 7.80 3.21
N THR A 172 1.26 8.29 4.45
CA THR A 172 1.31 7.42 5.63
C THR A 172 0.03 6.57 5.68
N ALA A 173 0.12 5.24 5.86
CA ALA A 173 -1.05 4.35 5.81
C ALA A 173 -1.96 4.38 7.05
N HIS A 174 -1.44 4.81 8.21
CA HIS A 174 -2.25 4.96 9.42
C HIS A 174 -1.65 5.98 10.38
N VAL A 175 -2.49 6.56 11.24
CA VAL A 175 -2.06 7.45 12.32
C VAL A 175 -2.62 6.94 13.65
N PRO A 176 -1.78 6.73 14.69
CA PRO A 176 -2.27 6.41 16.03
C PRO A 176 -3.01 7.62 16.61
N ARG A 177 -4.22 7.38 17.11
CA ARG A 177 -5.09 8.39 17.74
C ARG A 177 -5.59 7.89 19.09
N THR A 178 -6.13 8.81 19.88
CA THR A 178 -6.83 8.48 21.13
C THR A 178 -8.28 8.91 20.97
N GLY A 179 -9.18 7.93 20.91
CA GLY A 179 -10.62 8.13 20.83
C GLY A 179 -11.29 7.98 22.20
N ARG A 180 -12.63 7.99 22.20
CA ARG A 180 -13.43 7.83 23.43
C ARG A 180 -13.14 6.52 24.15
N ASP A 181 -12.96 5.43 23.40
CA ASP A 181 -12.81 4.07 23.93
C ASP A 181 -11.35 3.61 24.03
N GLY A 182 -10.40 4.54 23.85
CA GLY A 182 -8.97 4.29 23.97
C GLY A 182 -8.18 4.55 22.69
N PRO A 183 -6.93 4.06 22.62
CA PRO A 183 -6.09 4.24 21.46
C PRO A 183 -6.60 3.41 20.27
N TYR A 184 -6.56 4.00 19.08
CA TYR A 184 -6.91 3.34 17.81
C TYR A 184 -6.00 3.83 16.69
N PHE A 185 -6.08 3.19 15.53
CA PHE A 185 -5.40 3.62 14.31
C PHE A 185 -6.42 4.17 13.32
N ASP A 186 -6.17 5.38 12.84
CA ASP A 186 -7.01 6.05 11.85
C ASP A 186 -6.49 5.72 10.43
N PHE A 187 -7.41 5.30 9.56
CA PHE A 187 -7.18 4.91 8.16
C PHE A 187 -7.88 5.87 7.18
N PHE A 188 -8.16 7.10 7.61
CA PHE A 188 -8.48 8.28 6.78
C PHE A 188 -9.79 8.21 5.99
N ALA A 189 -10.71 7.36 6.42
CA ALA A 189 -12.02 7.22 5.80
C ALA A 189 -13.07 6.85 6.85
N ILE A 190 -13.47 5.57 6.92
CA ILE A 190 -14.44 5.10 7.91
C ILE A 190 -13.95 5.37 9.34
N GLU A 191 -14.81 5.98 10.16
CA GLU A 191 -14.53 6.34 11.57
C GLU A 191 -13.27 7.20 11.80
N SER A 192 -12.81 7.90 10.77
CA SER A 192 -11.70 8.84 10.89
C SER A 192 -12.03 10.02 11.81
N ALA A 193 -11.02 10.54 12.52
CA ALA A 193 -11.17 11.72 13.35
C ALA A 193 -11.42 13.01 12.56
N PHE A 194 -11.05 13.00 11.27
CA PHE A 194 -11.18 14.13 10.36
C PHE A 194 -11.87 13.70 9.07
N ASP A 195 -12.41 14.67 8.35
CA ASP A 195 -12.89 14.47 6.99
C ASP A 195 -11.72 14.64 6.01
N TYR A 196 -11.32 13.56 5.34
CA TYR A 196 -10.23 13.56 4.35
C TYR A 196 -10.73 13.77 2.91
N ASP A 197 -12.03 13.91 2.66
CA ASP A 197 -12.57 14.20 1.33
C ASP A 197 -11.92 15.44 0.66
N PRO A 198 -11.61 16.54 1.37
CA PRO A 198 -10.87 17.65 0.78
C PRO A 198 -9.48 17.26 0.25
N LEU A 199 -8.78 16.34 0.93
CA LEU A 199 -7.49 15.83 0.50
C LEU A 199 -7.64 14.95 -0.75
N TRP A 200 -8.61 14.04 -0.76
CA TRP A 200 -8.85 13.17 -1.92
C TRP A 200 -9.23 13.97 -3.16
N LYS A 201 -10.10 14.98 -2.98
CA LYS A 201 -10.39 15.96 -4.03
C LYS A 201 -9.12 16.65 -4.53
N ARG A 202 -8.23 17.05 -3.62
CA ARG A 202 -6.99 17.72 -3.99
C ARG A 202 -6.04 16.81 -4.77
N CYS A 203 -5.96 15.53 -4.43
CA CYS A 203 -5.21 14.55 -5.20
C CYS A 203 -5.74 14.43 -6.64
N VAL A 204 -7.06 14.42 -6.83
CA VAL A 204 -7.70 14.42 -8.17
C VAL A 204 -7.35 15.70 -8.93
N GLU A 205 -7.46 16.87 -8.31
CA GLU A 205 -7.13 18.17 -8.94
C GLU A 205 -5.67 18.26 -9.39
N LEU A 206 -4.75 17.68 -8.63
CA LEU A 206 -3.32 17.64 -8.93
C LEU A 206 -2.92 16.46 -9.82
N GLY A 207 -3.84 15.52 -10.07
CA GLY A 207 -3.59 14.29 -10.80
C GLY A 207 -2.63 13.33 -10.11
N VAL A 208 -2.47 13.38 -8.78
CA VAL A 208 -1.56 12.46 -8.07
C VAL A 208 -2.30 11.26 -7.49
N ALA A 209 -1.67 10.09 -7.56
CA ALA A 209 -2.18 8.88 -6.93
C ALA A 209 -1.60 8.73 -5.51
N PRO A 210 -2.43 8.56 -4.46
CA PRO A 210 -1.93 8.23 -3.14
C PRO A 210 -1.36 6.81 -3.12
N THR A 211 -0.06 6.67 -2.84
CA THR A 211 0.56 5.36 -2.58
C THR A 211 0.85 5.20 -1.09
N PHE A 212 0.67 4.00 -0.57
CA PHE A 212 0.87 3.68 0.84
C PHE A 212 2.03 2.70 0.99
N HIS A 213 3.02 3.13 1.76
CA HIS A 213 4.26 2.39 2.03
C HIS A 213 4.56 2.52 3.53
N THR A 214 3.81 1.78 4.35
CA THR A 214 3.92 1.85 5.82
C THR A 214 3.56 0.50 6.43
N GLY A 215 4.54 -0.19 7.01
CA GLY A 215 4.31 -1.46 7.71
C GLY A 215 3.53 -1.33 9.02
N SER A 216 2.92 -2.43 9.45
CA SER A 216 2.19 -2.56 10.72
C SER A 216 3.06 -3.06 11.88
N GLN A 217 4.39 -3.11 11.72
CA GLN A 217 5.30 -3.67 12.74
C GLN A 217 5.05 -3.06 14.13
N GLY A 218 4.73 -3.91 15.10
CA GLY A 218 4.42 -3.49 16.47
C GLY A 218 2.93 -3.22 16.75
N ILE A 219 2.07 -3.36 15.74
CA ILE A 219 0.62 -3.26 15.84
C ILE A 219 0.03 -4.69 15.87
N GLY A 220 -1.07 -4.90 16.59
CA GLY A 220 -1.77 -6.19 16.59
C GLY A 220 -1.03 -7.34 17.29
N LEU A 221 -1.16 -8.55 16.73
CA LEU A 221 -0.54 -9.78 17.22
C LEU A 221 0.95 -9.79 16.88
N ARG A 222 1.81 -9.80 17.90
CA ARG A 222 3.25 -9.55 17.74
C ARG A 222 4.12 -10.43 18.63
N ALA A 223 5.32 -10.73 18.15
CA ALA A 223 6.36 -11.40 18.93
C ALA A 223 7.20 -10.37 19.68
N THR A 224 7.68 -10.77 20.87
CA THR A 224 8.39 -9.81 21.72
C THR A 224 9.78 -9.43 21.18
N SER A 225 10.47 -10.36 20.51
CA SER A 225 11.87 -10.18 20.10
C SER A 225 12.22 -10.82 18.76
N ASN A 226 11.22 -11.19 17.94
CA ASN A 226 11.44 -11.81 16.64
C ASN A 226 11.08 -10.83 15.52
N TYR A 227 12.10 -10.29 14.86
CA TYR A 227 11.96 -9.37 13.73
C TYR A 227 11.10 -9.96 12.62
N MET A 228 11.44 -11.17 12.15
CA MET A 228 10.76 -11.77 11.01
C MET A 228 9.29 -12.05 11.29
N PHE A 229 8.95 -12.48 12.52
CA PHE A 229 7.54 -12.62 12.92
C PHE A 229 6.78 -11.29 12.79
N ASN A 230 7.42 -10.18 13.17
CA ASN A 230 6.79 -8.87 13.12
C ASN A 230 6.87 -8.23 11.73
N HIS A 231 7.74 -8.71 10.84
CA HIS A 231 7.95 -8.18 9.48
C HIS A 231 7.04 -8.84 8.44
N VAL A 232 6.98 -10.18 8.44
CA VAL A 232 6.23 -10.96 7.47
C VAL A 232 4.76 -10.57 7.54
N GLY A 233 4.19 -10.13 6.40
CA GLY A 233 2.81 -9.68 6.28
C GLY A 233 2.54 -8.27 6.83
N SER A 234 3.54 -7.58 7.40
CA SER A 234 3.30 -6.30 8.07
C SER A 234 2.85 -5.18 7.13
N PHE A 235 3.36 -5.14 5.90
CA PHE A 235 2.88 -4.22 4.86
C PHE A 235 1.49 -4.63 4.36
N SER A 236 1.27 -5.91 4.10
CA SER A 236 -0.04 -6.46 3.69
C SER A 236 -1.14 -6.10 4.71
N ASP A 237 -0.89 -6.24 6.00
CA ASP A 237 -1.87 -5.95 7.07
C ASP A 237 -2.26 -4.46 7.12
N ALA A 238 -1.26 -3.56 7.07
CA ALA A 238 -1.50 -2.13 7.06
C ALA A 238 -2.24 -1.67 5.79
N ASN A 239 -1.80 -2.17 4.63
CA ASN A 239 -2.40 -1.87 3.34
C ASN A 239 -3.83 -2.40 3.24
N GLN A 240 -4.09 -3.62 3.71
CA GLN A 240 -5.43 -4.20 3.74
C GLN A 240 -6.39 -3.37 4.59
N ALA A 241 -5.97 -2.92 5.78
CA ALA A 241 -6.79 -2.06 6.62
C ALA A 241 -7.10 -0.72 5.95
N THR A 242 -6.11 -0.11 5.30
CA THR A 242 -6.26 1.16 4.56
C THR A 242 -7.19 1.01 3.35
N ALA A 243 -6.97 0.01 2.49
CA ALA A 243 -7.81 -0.27 1.33
C ALA A 243 -9.27 -0.53 1.72
N LYS A 244 -9.48 -1.33 2.77
CA LYS A 244 -10.81 -1.60 3.32
C LYS A 244 -11.47 -0.35 3.86
N ALA A 245 -10.73 0.52 4.56
CA ALA A 245 -11.26 1.79 5.06
C ALA A 245 -11.66 2.72 3.92
N LEU A 246 -10.84 2.85 2.86
CA LEU A 246 -11.15 3.67 1.69
C LEU A 246 -12.40 3.18 0.96
N LEU A 247 -12.52 1.86 0.73
CA LEU A 247 -13.70 1.26 0.11
C LEU A 247 -14.94 1.43 0.99
N MET A 248 -14.92 0.87 2.21
CA MET A 248 -16.08 0.85 3.10
C MET A 248 -16.45 2.24 3.62
N GLY A 249 -15.51 3.18 3.65
CA GLY A 249 -15.76 4.59 3.92
C GLY A 249 -16.35 5.36 2.72
N GLY A 250 -16.49 4.71 1.56
CA GLY A 250 -17.09 5.26 0.34
C GLY A 250 -16.18 6.18 -0.48
N VAL A 251 -14.88 6.21 -0.20
CA VAL A 251 -13.95 7.11 -0.89
C VAL A 251 -13.88 6.78 -2.39
N THR A 252 -13.79 5.50 -2.75
CA THR A 252 -13.76 5.06 -4.16
C THR A 252 -15.06 5.33 -4.92
N ARG A 253 -16.19 5.46 -4.20
CA ARG A 253 -17.50 5.86 -4.76
C ARG A 253 -17.56 7.37 -5.00
N ARG A 254 -17.08 8.18 -4.04
CA ARG A 254 -17.11 9.66 -4.12
C ARG A 254 -16.03 10.24 -5.05
N PHE A 255 -14.89 9.55 -5.16
CA PHE A 255 -13.76 9.93 -6.02
C PHE A 255 -13.42 8.81 -7.00
N PRO A 256 -14.32 8.52 -7.96
CA PRO A 256 -14.12 7.45 -8.91
C PRO A 256 -12.97 7.71 -9.88
N GLU A 257 -12.33 8.86 -9.90
CA GLU A 257 -11.14 9.12 -10.71
C GLU A 257 -9.84 8.75 -9.98
N LEU A 258 -9.90 8.56 -8.65
CA LEU A 258 -8.73 8.38 -7.81
C LEU A 258 -8.35 6.90 -7.69
N SER A 259 -7.08 6.61 -7.99
CA SER A 259 -6.47 5.29 -7.81
C SER A 259 -5.47 5.33 -6.66
N PHE A 260 -5.31 4.20 -5.97
CA PHE A 260 -4.49 4.05 -4.78
C PHE A 260 -3.48 2.91 -4.97
N GLY A 261 -2.22 3.17 -4.61
CA GLY A 261 -1.14 2.18 -4.62
C GLY A 261 -0.88 1.64 -3.22
N PHE A 262 -0.62 0.34 -3.09
CA PHE A 262 -0.30 -0.33 -1.84
C PHE A 262 0.98 -1.15 -2.03
N LEU A 263 2.07 -0.75 -1.39
CA LEU A 263 3.41 -1.22 -1.73
C LEU A 263 3.96 -2.24 -0.74
N GLU A 264 4.93 -3.04 -1.21
CA GLU A 264 5.64 -4.09 -0.45
C GLU A 264 4.72 -5.16 0.21
N GLY A 265 3.45 -5.22 -0.18
CA GLY A 265 2.45 -6.09 0.45
C GLY A 265 2.08 -7.33 -0.35
N GLY A 266 2.50 -7.41 -1.62
CA GLY A 266 2.00 -8.39 -2.58
C GLY A 266 0.53 -8.18 -2.95
N VAL A 267 0.00 -9.00 -3.87
CA VAL A 267 -1.39 -8.89 -4.35
C VAL A 267 -2.36 -9.88 -3.70
N ALA A 268 -1.84 -10.95 -3.08
CA ALA A 268 -2.67 -12.03 -2.53
C ALA A 268 -3.69 -11.57 -1.48
N TRP A 269 -3.32 -10.61 -0.62
CA TRP A 269 -4.25 -10.03 0.35
C TRP A 269 -5.37 -9.23 -0.32
N GLY A 270 -5.12 -8.61 -1.48
CA GLY A 270 -6.11 -7.87 -2.25
C GLY A 270 -7.15 -8.78 -2.88
N VAL A 271 -6.71 -9.90 -3.46
CA VAL A 271 -7.60 -10.96 -3.98
C VAL A 271 -8.47 -11.52 -2.86
N THR A 272 -7.84 -11.83 -1.71
CA THR A 272 -8.54 -12.36 -0.55
C THR A 272 -9.54 -11.35 0.02
N LEU A 273 -9.16 -10.07 0.10
CA LEU A 273 -10.03 -8.99 0.57
C LEU A 273 -11.28 -8.86 -0.31
N LEU A 274 -11.12 -8.87 -1.65
CA LEU A 274 -12.27 -8.82 -2.57
C LEU A 274 -13.20 -10.02 -2.37
N ALA A 275 -12.66 -11.23 -2.31
CA ALA A 275 -13.44 -12.44 -2.07
C ALA A 275 -14.19 -12.39 -0.72
N ASP A 276 -13.53 -11.90 0.32
CA ASP A 276 -14.15 -11.73 1.62
C ASP A 276 -15.28 -10.70 1.59
N LEU A 277 -15.04 -9.52 1.01
CA LEU A 277 -16.05 -8.46 0.88
C LEU A 277 -17.32 -8.98 0.17
N LEU A 278 -17.16 -9.68 -0.95
CA LEU A 278 -18.27 -10.26 -1.72
C LEU A 278 -19.05 -11.28 -0.88
N ALA A 279 -18.35 -12.24 -0.26
CA ALA A 279 -18.98 -13.27 0.54
C ALA A 279 -19.71 -12.72 1.78
N ARG A 280 -19.30 -11.55 2.29
CA ARG A 280 -19.98 -10.89 3.43
C ARG A 280 -21.16 -10.06 2.92
N TRP A 281 -21.02 -9.37 1.79
CA TRP A 281 -22.11 -8.61 1.20
C TRP A 281 -23.32 -9.49 0.83
N GLU A 282 -23.08 -10.71 0.32
CA GLU A 282 -24.16 -11.68 0.01
C GLU A 282 -25.08 -11.99 1.20
N LYS A 283 -24.57 -11.84 2.43
CA LYS A 283 -25.29 -12.16 3.67
C LYS A 283 -25.68 -10.93 4.48
N ARG A 284 -24.86 -9.88 4.42
CA ARG A 284 -24.93 -8.70 5.32
C ARG A 284 -25.06 -7.37 4.60
N GLY A 285 -24.95 -7.34 3.27
CA GLY A 285 -25.03 -6.12 2.49
C GLY A 285 -26.47 -5.74 2.16
N GLY A 286 -26.81 -4.46 2.27
CA GLY A 286 -28.14 -3.92 1.98
C GLY A 286 -29.26 -4.74 2.64
N LYS A 287 -30.29 -5.09 1.87
CA LYS A 287 -31.43 -5.90 2.36
C LYS A 287 -31.08 -7.33 2.77
N ASN A 288 -29.90 -7.85 2.41
CA ASN A 288 -29.53 -9.25 2.73
C ASN A 288 -29.42 -9.45 4.25
N ILE A 289 -29.04 -8.41 5.00
CA ILE A 289 -28.93 -8.43 6.46
C ILE A 289 -30.26 -8.79 7.14
N GLU A 290 -31.40 -8.48 6.51
CA GLU A 290 -32.72 -8.79 7.07
C GLU A 290 -32.86 -10.29 7.32
N GLY A 291 -32.33 -11.14 6.44
CA GLY A 291 -32.35 -12.60 6.60
C GLY A 291 -31.54 -13.14 7.78
N LEU A 292 -30.73 -12.29 8.42
CA LEU A 292 -29.97 -12.61 9.63
C LEU A 292 -30.63 -12.06 10.90
N ASP A 293 -31.79 -11.39 10.82
CA ASP A 293 -32.51 -10.87 11.99
C ASP A 293 -32.89 -12.03 12.93
N PRO A 294 -32.39 -12.05 14.19
CA PRO A 294 -32.72 -13.09 15.16
C PRO A 294 -34.23 -13.26 15.40
N LYS A 295 -35.05 -12.24 15.11
CA LYS A 295 -36.52 -12.33 15.19
C LYS A 295 -37.13 -13.30 14.19
N GLN A 296 -36.39 -13.72 13.17
CA GLN A 296 -36.84 -14.74 12.20
C GLN A 296 -36.71 -16.17 12.73
N LEU A 297 -36.08 -16.38 13.90
CA LEU A 297 -35.95 -17.70 14.49
C LEU A 297 -37.33 -18.31 14.79
N ASP A 298 -37.58 -19.52 14.29
CA ASP A 298 -38.69 -20.36 14.77
C ASP A 298 -38.32 -20.87 16.17
N VAL A 299 -38.73 -20.10 17.18
CA VAL A 299 -38.42 -20.35 18.59
C VAL A 299 -38.97 -21.70 19.05
N GLU A 300 -40.14 -22.11 18.56
CA GLU A 300 -40.77 -23.38 18.94
C GLU A 300 -39.96 -24.57 18.37
N ALA A 301 -39.63 -24.52 17.09
CA ALA A 301 -38.79 -25.54 16.46
C ALA A 301 -37.39 -25.61 17.10
N PHE A 302 -36.80 -24.45 17.40
CA PHE A 302 -35.52 -24.36 18.09
C PHE A 302 -35.57 -25.05 19.48
N PHE A 303 -36.57 -24.74 20.30
CA PHE A 303 -36.73 -25.38 21.61
C PHE A 303 -37.09 -26.86 21.53
N ALA A 304 -37.80 -27.30 20.49
CA ALA A 304 -38.05 -28.71 20.23
C ALA A 304 -36.76 -29.47 19.90
N LEU A 305 -35.87 -28.90 19.09
CA LEU A 305 -34.56 -29.47 18.77
C LEU A 305 -33.67 -29.57 20.00
N LEU A 306 -33.62 -28.51 20.82
CA LEU A 306 -32.89 -28.51 22.09
C LEU A 306 -33.35 -29.63 23.02
N ALA A 307 -34.66 -29.81 23.18
CA ALA A 307 -35.21 -30.88 24.01
C ALA A 307 -34.91 -32.27 23.42
N THR A 308 -35.06 -32.43 22.11
CA THR A 308 -34.90 -33.72 21.42
C THR A 308 -33.47 -34.25 21.48
N TYR A 309 -32.48 -33.41 21.17
CA TYR A 309 -31.08 -33.83 21.10
C TYR A 309 -30.29 -33.58 22.38
N GLY A 310 -30.73 -32.61 23.19
CA GLY A 310 -30.09 -32.25 24.44
C GLY A 310 -30.62 -32.99 25.67
N GLY A 311 -31.83 -33.55 25.59
CA GLY A 311 -32.52 -34.19 26.71
C GLY A 311 -32.99 -33.19 27.78
N GLU A 312 -33.36 -33.70 28.96
CA GLU A 312 -33.99 -32.91 30.04
C GLU A 312 -33.19 -31.67 30.44
N ARG A 313 -31.85 -31.71 30.33
CA ARG A 313 -31.00 -30.58 30.70
C ARG A 313 -31.22 -29.34 29.82
N TYR A 314 -31.60 -29.51 28.54
CA TYR A 314 -31.91 -28.40 27.63
C TYR A 314 -33.42 -28.12 27.51
N ALA A 315 -34.26 -28.92 28.17
CA ALA A 315 -35.69 -28.65 28.30
C ALA A 315 -36.01 -27.66 29.43
N ARG A 316 -35.03 -27.33 30.29
CA ARG A 316 -35.18 -26.35 31.37
C ARG A 316 -35.41 -24.94 30.82
N ASP A 317 -36.31 -24.19 31.46
CA ASP A 317 -36.68 -22.84 31.04
C ASP A 317 -35.50 -21.87 31.07
N ASP A 318 -34.64 -21.95 32.10
CA ASP A 318 -33.46 -21.10 32.22
C ASP A 318 -32.43 -21.33 31.10
N VAL A 319 -32.28 -22.57 30.64
CA VAL A 319 -31.41 -22.92 29.50
C VAL A 319 -32.01 -22.45 28.18
N ARG A 320 -33.33 -22.59 28.01
CA ARG A 320 -34.05 -22.10 26.83
C ARG A 320 -33.98 -20.59 26.70
N GLU A 321 -34.20 -19.86 27.80
CA GLU A 321 -34.09 -18.41 27.84
C GLU A 321 -32.65 -17.96 27.51
N ALA A 322 -31.65 -18.56 28.16
CA ALA A 322 -30.26 -18.22 27.93
C ALA A 322 -29.81 -18.48 26.50
N THR A 323 -30.25 -19.57 25.87
CA THR A 323 -29.86 -19.93 24.49
C THR A 323 -30.59 -19.10 23.44
N HIS A 324 -31.86 -18.80 23.65
CA HIS A 324 -32.62 -17.88 22.79
C HIS A 324 -32.07 -16.45 22.85
N GLY A 325 -31.64 -16.00 24.04
CA GLY A 325 -31.07 -14.68 24.27
C GLY A 325 -29.63 -14.47 23.77
N MET A 326 -29.01 -15.43 23.10
CA MET A 326 -27.64 -15.30 22.54
C MET A 326 -27.62 -14.50 21.24
N HIS A 327 -28.12 -13.27 21.29
CA HIS A 327 -28.04 -12.32 20.19
C HIS A 327 -27.91 -10.89 20.73
N ASP A 328 -27.21 -10.05 19.98
CA ASP A 328 -27.10 -8.62 20.30
C ASP A 328 -28.34 -7.85 19.79
N GLY A 329 -28.54 -6.66 20.33
CA GLY A 329 -29.52 -5.73 19.80
C GLY A 329 -29.14 -5.23 18.41
N ALA A 330 -30.14 -4.99 17.56
CA ALA A 330 -29.92 -4.42 16.24
C ALA A 330 -29.22 -3.04 16.34
N PRO A 331 -28.14 -2.79 15.58
CA PRO A 331 -27.51 -1.48 15.53
C PRO A 331 -28.44 -0.44 14.87
N ALA A 332 -28.11 0.84 15.04
CA ALA A 332 -28.87 1.94 14.44
C ALA A 332 -28.77 1.95 12.91
N GLU A 333 -27.61 1.56 12.38
CA GLU A 333 -27.37 1.30 10.96
C GLU A 333 -27.16 -0.20 10.78
N LEU A 334 -27.95 -0.82 9.91
CA LEU A 334 -27.97 -2.26 9.71
C LEU A 334 -27.01 -2.70 8.60
N ASP A 335 -26.87 -1.89 7.54
CA ASP A 335 -26.04 -2.25 6.39
C ASP A 335 -24.63 -1.70 6.57
N ASP A 336 -23.64 -2.56 6.86
CA ASP A 336 -22.24 -2.14 7.02
C ASP A 336 -21.60 -1.53 5.76
N PHE A 337 -22.23 -1.68 4.58
CA PHE A 337 -21.71 -1.21 3.29
C PHE A 337 -22.32 0.11 2.81
N TRP A 338 -23.25 0.70 3.58
CA TRP A 338 -24.07 1.83 3.16
C TRP A 338 -23.27 3.06 2.68
N ARG A 339 -22.12 3.35 3.32
CA ARG A 339 -21.29 4.53 2.98
C ARG A 339 -20.68 4.45 1.59
N ALA A 340 -20.46 3.24 1.09
CA ALA A 340 -19.99 2.98 -0.27
C ALA A 340 -21.15 2.79 -1.25
N GLU A 341 -22.39 2.84 -0.76
CA GLU A 341 -23.62 2.70 -1.53
C GLU A 341 -23.65 1.37 -2.32
N ILE A 342 -23.16 0.27 -1.75
CA ILE A 342 -23.08 -1.02 -2.45
C ILE A 342 -24.47 -1.67 -2.57
N ASN A 343 -25.01 -1.73 -3.79
CA ASN A 343 -26.33 -2.29 -4.07
C ASN A 343 -26.26 -3.67 -4.73
N SER A 344 -25.10 -4.08 -5.25
CA SER A 344 -24.85 -5.42 -5.78
C SER A 344 -23.40 -5.87 -5.54
N PRO A 345 -23.08 -7.17 -5.72
CA PRO A 345 -21.69 -7.62 -5.68
C PRO A 345 -20.82 -6.97 -6.76
N GLU A 346 -21.39 -6.65 -7.93
CA GLU A 346 -20.70 -5.97 -9.01
C GLU A 346 -20.23 -4.58 -8.61
N ASP A 347 -21.00 -3.83 -7.80
CA ASP A 347 -20.55 -2.55 -7.24
C ASP A 347 -19.22 -2.69 -6.48
N LEU A 348 -19.02 -3.79 -5.73
CA LEU A 348 -17.74 -4.04 -5.04
C LEU A 348 -16.61 -4.23 -6.03
N VAL A 349 -16.84 -4.98 -7.10
CA VAL A 349 -15.83 -5.22 -8.14
C VAL A 349 -15.49 -3.91 -8.84
N ASP A 350 -16.48 -3.13 -9.22
CA ASP A 350 -16.33 -1.86 -9.96
C ASP A 350 -15.65 -0.76 -9.13
N LEU A 351 -15.85 -0.76 -7.81
CA LEU A 351 -15.24 0.20 -6.88
C LEU A 351 -13.86 -0.24 -6.36
N PHE A 352 -13.52 -1.53 -6.48
CA PHE A 352 -12.26 -2.09 -5.98
C PHE A 352 -11.23 -2.25 -7.11
N VAL A 353 -11.60 -2.99 -8.18
CA VAL A 353 -10.65 -3.47 -9.18
C VAL A 353 -10.01 -2.33 -9.97
N PRO A 354 -10.72 -1.29 -10.46
CA PRO A 354 -10.08 -0.21 -11.21
C PRO A 354 -9.23 0.73 -10.34
N ARG A 355 -9.41 0.70 -9.01
CA ARG A 355 -8.89 1.72 -8.09
C ARG A 355 -7.68 1.27 -7.31
N PHE A 356 -7.51 -0.03 -7.07
CA PHE A 356 -6.45 -0.53 -6.20
C PHE A 356 -5.33 -1.20 -6.97
N TYR A 357 -4.11 -0.78 -6.66
CA TYR A 357 -2.86 -1.22 -7.29
C TYR A 357 -1.92 -1.77 -6.21
N PHE A 358 -1.26 -2.89 -6.52
CA PHE A 358 -0.55 -3.70 -5.53
C PHE A 358 0.90 -3.85 -5.96
N GLY A 359 1.84 -3.28 -5.19
CA GLY A 359 3.27 -3.49 -5.38
C GLY A 359 3.65 -4.89 -4.90
N CYS A 360 4.35 -5.63 -5.75
CA CYS A 360 4.72 -7.01 -5.48
C CYS A 360 6.17 -7.30 -5.84
N GLU A 361 6.83 -8.03 -4.95
CA GLU A 361 8.19 -8.54 -5.15
C GLU A 361 8.27 -9.42 -6.40
N ALA A 362 9.47 -9.47 -6.98
CA ALA A 362 9.73 -10.06 -8.29
C ALA A 362 9.40 -11.55 -8.37
N ASP A 363 9.83 -12.35 -7.39
CA ASP A 363 9.70 -13.81 -7.40
C ASP A 363 8.43 -14.32 -6.67
N ASP A 364 7.53 -13.42 -6.25
CA ASP A 364 6.29 -13.80 -5.57
C ASP A 364 5.34 -14.54 -6.52
N THR A 365 5.29 -15.88 -6.35
CA THR A 365 4.39 -16.74 -7.13
C THR A 365 2.90 -16.40 -6.93
N THR A 366 2.54 -15.70 -5.86
CA THR A 366 1.16 -15.26 -5.63
C THR A 366 0.74 -14.12 -6.56
N ASN A 367 1.68 -13.49 -7.27
CA ASN A 367 1.40 -12.51 -8.33
C ASN A 367 0.42 -13.04 -9.38
N ALA A 368 0.44 -14.35 -9.66
CA ALA A 368 -0.52 -14.99 -10.57
C ALA A 368 -1.98 -14.85 -10.14
N TRP A 369 -2.25 -14.74 -8.83
CA TRP A 369 -3.61 -14.59 -8.33
C TRP A 369 -4.24 -13.29 -8.80
N ALA A 370 -3.45 -12.26 -9.13
CA ALA A 370 -3.98 -11.04 -9.72
C ALA A 370 -4.65 -11.28 -11.08
N PHE A 371 -4.15 -12.23 -11.86
CA PHE A 371 -4.53 -12.41 -13.27
C PHE A 371 -5.46 -13.60 -13.52
N ASP A 372 -5.69 -14.44 -12.50
CA ASP A 372 -6.47 -15.67 -12.58
C ASP A 372 -7.99 -15.44 -12.62
N ALA A 373 -8.47 -14.87 -13.72
CA ALA A 373 -9.90 -14.61 -13.96
C ALA A 373 -10.77 -15.88 -13.94
N ALA A 374 -10.19 -17.07 -14.02
CA ALA A 374 -10.95 -18.32 -13.94
C ALA A 374 -11.32 -18.67 -12.49
N ARG A 375 -10.51 -18.24 -11.50
CA ARG A 375 -10.71 -18.55 -10.08
C ARG A 375 -11.14 -17.34 -9.26
N ASN A 376 -10.75 -16.13 -9.68
CA ASN A 376 -11.12 -14.92 -8.99
C ASN A 376 -12.64 -14.67 -9.08
N PRO A 377 -13.28 -14.22 -7.98
CA PRO A 377 -14.69 -13.87 -8.00
C PRO A 377 -15.01 -12.89 -9.13
N TYR A 378 -16.14 -13.09 -9.80
CA TYR A 378 -16.61 -12.24 -10.91
C TYR A 378 -15.61 -12.10 -12.07
N GLY A 379 -14.63 -13.00 -12.18
CA GLY A 379 -13.59 -12.92 -13.19
C GLY A 379 -12.64 -11.74 -12.99
N ALA A 380 -12.56 -11.21 -11.78
CA ALA A 380 -11.76 -10.03 -11.46
C ALA A 380 -10.27 -10.25 -11.78
N ARG A 381 -9.66 -9.23 -12.40
CA ARG A 381 -8.21 -9.15 -12.63
C ARG A 381 -7.67 -7.91 -11.93
N LEU A 382 -6.79 -8.10 -10.96
CA LEU A 382 -6.27 -7.02 -10.10
C LEU A 382 -5.00 -6.40 -10.69
N ASN A 383 -4.70 -5.16 -10.26
CA ASN A 383 -3.57 -4.40 -10.80
C ASN A 383 -2.29 -4.66 -9.99
N ALA A 384 -1.72 -5.86 -10.13
CA ALA A 384 -0.37 -6.14 -9.60
C ALA A 384 0.68 -5.34 -10.38
N MET A 385 1.71 -4.85 -9.68
CA MET A 385 2.80 -4.05 -10.20
C MET A 385 4.14 -4.61 -9.70
N LEU A 386 5.12 -4.73 -10.58
CA LEU A 386 6.48 -5.09 -10.18
C LEU A 386 7.06 -4.00 -9.28
N GLY A 387 7.33 -4.34 -8.03
CA GLY A 387 8.09 -3.55 -7.09
C GLY A 387 9.32 -4.35 -6.68
N SER A 388 10.52 -3.85 -6.99
CA SER A 388 11.72 -4.65 -6.85
C SER A 388 12.24 -4.77 -5.42
N ASP A 389 11.97 -3.78 -4.57
CA ASP A 389 12.63 -3.51 -3.29
C ASP A 389 14.18 -3.37 -3.39
N VAL A 390 14.68 -2.93 -4.56
CA VAL A 390 16.12 -2.72 -4.74
C VAL A 390 16.65 -1.69 -3.76
N GLY A 391 17.62 -2.09 -2.96
CA GLY A 391 18.21 -1.24 -1.92
C GLY A 391 17.99 -1.78 -0.50
N HIS A 392 17.12 -2.78 -0.33
CA HIS A 392 16.95 -3.53 0.91
C HIS A 392 17.62 -4.91 0.84
N TRP A 393 17.26 -5.83 1.73
CA TRP A 393 18.05 -7.04 2.06
C TRP A 393 17.56 -8.32 1.38
N ASP A 394 16.28 -8.30 1.06
CA ASP A 394 15.48 -9.25 0.30
C ASP A 394 15.81 -9.24 -1.20
N VAL A 395 16.55 -8.22 -1.66
CA VAL A 395 17.25 -8.21 -2.96
C VAL A 395 18.78 -8.33 -2.79
N PRO A 396 19.35 -9.56 -2.78
CA PRO A 396 20.78 -9.74 -2.58
C PRO A 396 21.64 -9.26 -3.75
N VAL A 397 21.10 -9.28 -4.97
CA VAL A 397 21.76 -8.91 -6.23
C VAL A 397 20.75 -8.15 -7.10
N MET A 398 20.97 -6.86 -7.33
CA MET A 398 20.00 -6.03 -8.06
C MET A 398 19.77 -6.49 -9.50
N ALA A 399 20.79 -7.08 -10.14
CA ALA A 399 20.71 -7.55 -11.52
C ALA A 399 19.86 -8.82 -11.70
N ASP A 400 19.51 -9.50 -10.61
CA ASP A 400 18.75 -10.76 -10.67
C ASP A 400 17.23 -10.48 -10.76
N VAL A 401 16.76 -9.33 -10.28
CA VAL A 401 15.33 -8.96 -10.12
C VAL A 401 14.52 -9.18 -11.40
N LEU A 402 14.97 -8.68 -12.55
CA LEU A 402 14.21 -8.83 -13.80
C LEU A 402 14.16 -10.30 -14.26
N GLY A 403 15.24 -11.05 -14.05
CA GLY A 403 15.30 -12.47 -14.33
C GLY A 403 14.35 -13.27 -13.44
N GLU A 404 14.35 -12.96 -12.14
CA GLU A 404 13.46 -13.54 -11.14
C GLU A 404 11.99 -13.26 -11.45
N ALA A 405 11.65 -12.01 -11.79
CA ALA A 405 10.29 -11.64 -12.22
C ALA A 405 9.86 -12.39 -13.49
N TYR A 406 10.76 -12.47 -14.49
CA TYR A 406 10.44 -13.15 -15.75
C TYR A 406 10.35 -14.67 -15.60
N SER A 407 10.95 -15.24 -14.56
CA SER A 407 10.82 -16.68 -14.25
C SER A 407 9.34 -17.10 -14.07
N LEU A 408 8.46 -16.19 -13.64
CA LEU A 408 7.02 -16.43 -13.54
C LEU A 408 6.39 -16.70 -14.93
N VAL A 409 6.93 -16.10 -15.99
CA VAL A 409 6.52 -16.40 -17.37
C VAL A 409 7.09 -17.74 -17.82
N GLU A 410 8.37 -17.99 -17.54
CA GLU A 410 9.05 -19.22 -17.96
C GLU A 410 8.47 -20.48 -17.31
N THR A 411 8.05 -20.37 -16.06
CA THR A 411 7.41 -21.44 -15.29
C THR A 411 5.91 -21.54 -15.55
N GLY A 412 5.34 -20.66 -16.37
CA GLY A 412 3.92 -20.64 -16.72
C GLY A 412 2.98 -20.21 -15.58
N VAL A 413 3.53 -19.52 -14.57
CA VAL A 413 2.77 -18.94 -13.45
C VAL A 413 1.92 -17.76 -13.94
N ILE A 414 2.46 -16.92 -14.84
CA ILE A 414 1.72 -15.87 -15.55
C ILE A 414 1.99 -15.89 -17.05
N SER A 415 1.09 -15.34 -17.86
CA SER A 415 1.31 -15.22 -19.30
C SER A 415 2.22 -14.02 -19.64
N PRO A 416 2.82 -13.96 -20.85
CA PRO A 416 3.55 -12.78 -21.31
C PRO A 416 2.71 -11.48 -21.31
N ALA A 417 1.40 -11.58 -21.54
CA ALA A 417 0.49 -10.44 -21.49
C ALA A 417 0.26 -9.97 -20.03
N ASP A 418 0.16 -10.90 -19.09
CA ASP A 418 0.09 -10.59 -17.66
C ASP A 418 1.39 -9.93 -17.19
N PHE A 419 2.55 -10.43 -17.64
CA PHE A 419 3.84 -9.83 -17.34
C PHE A 419 3.97 -8.40 -17.86
N ARG A 420 3.44 -8.08 -19.04
CA ARG A 420 3.35 -6.69 -19.52
C ARG A 420 2.52 -5.80 -18.59
N ALA A 421 1.37 -6.29 -18.14
CA ALA A 421 0.54 -5.56 -17.21
C ALA A 421 1.25 -5.34 -15.87
N PHE A 422 1.90 -6.38 -15.35
CA PHE A 422 2.66 -6.40 -14.11
C PHE A 422 3.88 -5.47 -14.13
N SER A 423 4.70 -5.56 -15.17
CA SER A 423 5.98 -4.85 -15.26
C SER A 423 5.88 -3.45 -15.87
N CYS A 424 4.72 -3.05 -16.41
CA CYS A 424 4.58 -1.75 -17.05
C CYS A 424 3.17 -1.16 -16.98
N ASP A 425 2.17 -1.79 -17.62
CA ASP A 425 0.91 -1.09 -17.90
C ASP A 425 0.19 -0.62 -16.62
N ASN A 426 0.19 -1.44 -15.56
CA ASN A 426 -0.46 -1.08 -14.29
C ASN A 426 0.28 0.07 -13.59
N VAL A 427 1.60 0.11 -13.67
CA VAL A 427 2.42 1.22 -13.14
C VAL A 427 2.10 2.52 -13.88
N VAL A 428 2.00 2.44 -15.22
CA VAL A 428 1.61 3.58 -16.05
C VAL A 428 0.20 4.05 -15.71
N ARG A 429 -0.77 3.14 -15.52
CA ARG A 429 -2.16 3.50 -15.18
C ARG A 429 -2.25 4.21 -13.82
N LEU A 430 -1.48 3.77 -12.83
CA LEU A 430 -1.46 4.39 -11.51
C LEU A 430 -0.83 5.78 -11.54
N TYR A 431 0.43 5.88 -11.97
CA TYR A 431 1.19 7.12 -11.87
C TYR A 431 0.98 8.07 -13.05
N GLY A 432 0.40 7.59 -14.15
CA GLY A 432 -0.01 8.37 -15.31
C GLY A 432 -1.26 9.23 -15.07
N ALA A 433 -1.89 9.13 -13.90
CA ALA A 433 -2.87 10.10 -13.43
C ALA A 433 -2.31 11.54 -13.49
N ASN A 434 -1.00 11.69 -13.24
CA ASN A 434 -0.32 12.96 -13.42
C ASN A 434 0.31 12.96 -14.83
N ALA A 435 -0.21 13.83 -15.70
CA ALA A 435 0.23 13.92 -17.08
C ALA A 435 1.75 14.20 -17.24
N LYS A 436 2.41 14.73 -16.20
CA LYS A 436 3.83 15.06 -16.22
C LYS A 436 4.73 13.91 -15.78
N THR A 437 4.23 12.88 -15.09
CA THR A 437 5.07 11.82 -14.50
C THR A 437 6.01 11.18 -15.53
N PHE A 438 5.48 10.86 -16.71
CA PHE A 438 6.24 10.21 -17.77
C PHE A 438 6.62 11.18 -18.91
N GLU A 439 6.42 12.49 -18.73
CA GLU A 439 6.79 13.46 -19.76
C GLU A 439 8.33 13.56 -19.86
N GLY A 440 8.87 13.39 -21.07
CA GLY A 440 10.32 13.47 -21.29
C GLY A 440 11.12 12.28 -20.75
N THR A 441 10.45 11.21 -20.30
CA THR A 441 11.11 10.01 -19.77
C THR A 441 11.34 8.95 -20.84
N ALA A 442 12.16 7.94 -20.53
CA ALA A 442 12.43 6.80 -21.41
C ALA A 442 11.17 5.99 -21.77
N VAL A 443 10.10 6.12 -20.98
CA VAL A 443 8.83 5.41 -21.17
C VAL A 443 7.71 6.30 -21.70
N ALA A 444 7.98 7.57 -22.02
CA ALA A 444 6.98 8.58 -22.36
C ALA A 444 6.03 8.15 -23.50
N ASP A 445 6.60 7.61 -24.59
CA ASP A 445 5.84 7.21 -25.78
C ASP A 445 4.88 6.06 -25.46
N TYR A 446 5.39 5.04 -24.78
CA TYR A 446 4.59 3.89 -24.35
C TYR A 446 3.52 4.30 -23.34
N ALA A 447 3.87 5.15 -22.37
CA ALA A 447 2.95 5.62 -21.35
C ALA A 447 1.73 6.33 -21.96
N ARG A 448 1.94 7.17 -22.99
CA ARG A 448 0.84 7.81 -23.72
C ARG A 448 -0.10 6.81 -24.39
N THR A 449 0.41 5.68 -24.88
CA THR A 449 -0.44 4.64 -25.49
C THR A 449 -1.31 3.92 -24.47
N VAL A 450 -0.75 3.60 -23.29
CA VAL A 450 -1.49 2.93 -22.21
C VAL A 450 -2.55 3.85 -21.63
N VAL A 451 -2.21 5.12 -21.32
CA VAL A 451 -3.17 6.09 -20.77
C VAL A 451 -4.32 6.37 -21.75
N ALA A 452 -4.06 6.39 -23.06
CA ALA A 452 -5.10 6.58 -24.07
C ALA A 452 -6.04 5.36 -24.26
N SER A 453 -5.70 4.21 -23.69
CA SER A 453 -6.49 2.97 -23.78
C SER A 453 -7.45 2.75 -22.59
N VAL A 454 -7.40 3.62 -21.58
CA VAL A 454 -8.19 3.52 -20.34
C VAL A 454 -9.57 4.14 -20.52
#